data_AF-A0A1Z8AFI1-F1
#
_entry.id   AF-A0A1Z8AFI1-F1
#
_cell.length_a   1.000
_cell.length_b   1.000
_cell.length_c   1.000
_cell.angle_alpha   90.00
_cell.angle_beta   90.00
_cell.angle_gamma   90.00
#
_symmetry.space_group_name_H-M   'P 1'
#
loop_
_entity.id
_entity.type
_entity.pdbx_description
1 polymer ?
#
loop_
_entity_poly.entity_id
_entity_poly.type
_entity_poly.pdbx_seq_one_letter_code
_entity_poly.pdbx_strand_id
1 'polypeptide(L)'
;MRLFHDEGPERAAALKAIDRAVTSKLFTITDRADYLRPLEYLNFDDFRKRMMDLPWLKSRINPEIENQVRSAWKTHAKTDGSASLTSRMFVYVLRKPLKTPKKETTQNEGASACQTCDRL
;
A
#
# COMPACT_ATOMS: atom_id res chain seq x y z
N MET A 1 5.55 -16.84 -8.32
CA MET A 1 4.41 -16.00 -7.86
C MET A 1 3.46 -15.65 -9.00
N ARG A 2 3.89 -15.00 -10.09
CA ARG A 2 3.00 -14.58 -11.20
C ARG A 2 2.12 -15.67 -11.83
N LEU A 3 2.55 -16.94 -11.79
CA LEU A 3 1.79 -18.07 -12.34
C LEU A 3 0.38 -18.23 -11.75
N PHE A 4 0.16 -17.82 -10.50
CA PHE A 4 -1.12 -17.98 -9.81
C PHE A 4 -1.53 -16.76 -8.97
N HIS A 5 -0.55 -15.90 -8.65
CA HIS A 5 -0.69 -14.65 -7.95
C HIS A 5 -0.03 -13.54 -8.78
N ASP A 6 -0.70 -13.15 -9.87
CA ASP A 6 -0.31 -11.94 -10.59
C ASP A 6 -0.82 -10.71 -9.85
N GLU A 7 0.07 -10.10 -9.07
CA GLU A 7 -0.20 -8.86 -8.31
C GLU A 7 -0.08 -7.59 -9.17
N GLY A 8 0.16 -7.72 -10.47
CA GLY A 8 0.36 -6.57 -11.37
C GLY A 8 -0.79 -5.56 -11.33
N PRO A 9 -2.05 -6.00 -11.54
CA PRO A 9 -3.22 -5.12 -11.49
C PRO A 9 -3.42 -4.45 -10.12
N GLU A 10 -3.27 -5.21 -9.03
CA GLU A 10 -3.42 -4.72 -7.66
C GLU A 10 -2.32 -3.71 -7.31
N ARG A 11 -1.09 -3.97 -7.75
CA ARG A 11 0.05 -3.05 -7.58
C ARG A 11 -0.19 -1.74 -8.33
N ALA A 12 -0.64 -1.81 -9.58
CA ALA A 12 -0.99 -0.62 -10.36
C ALA A 12 -2.12 0.18 -9.69
N ALA A 13 -3.15 -0.50 -9.20
CA ALA A 13 -4.27 0.13 -8.48
C ALA A 13 -3.82 0.81 -7.18
N ALA A 14 -2.94 0.17 -6.40
CA ALA A 14 -2.38 0.73 -5.18
C ALA A 14 -1.53 1.98 -5.46
N LEU A 15 -0.65 1.94 -6.47
CA LEU A 15 0.15 3.09 -6.87
C LEU A 15 -0.72 4.27 -7.33
N LYS A 16 -1.78 4.00 -8.10
CA LYS A 16 -2.75 5.01 -8.51
C LYS A 16 -3.53 5.60 -7.33
N ALA A 17 -3.83 4.80 -6.30
CA ALA A 17 -4.47 5.30 -5.09
C ALA A 17 -3.55 6.25 -4.30
N ILE A 18 -2.28 5.88 -4.16
CA ILE A 18 -1.26 6.73 -3.53
C ILE A 18 -1.10 8.04 -4.30
N ASP A 19 -0.97 7.98 -5.62
CA ASP A 19 -0.85 9.15 -6.48
C ASP A 19 -2.03 10.12 -6.33
N ARG A 20 -3.26 9.60 -6.35
CA ARG A 20 -4.48 10.41 -6.11
C ARG A 20 -4.47 11.06 -4.73
N ALA A 21 -4.07 10.33 -3.68
CA ALA A 21 -4.03 10.84 -2.32
C ALA A 21 -3.02 11.99 -2.14
N VAL A 22 -1.89 11.91 -2.84
CA VAL A 22 -0.87 12.96 -2.83
C VAL A 22 -1.30 14.18 -3.67
N THR A 23 -1.79 13.94 -4.89
CA THR A 23 -2.24 15.02 -5.79
C THR A 23 -3.41 15.81 -5.21
N SER A 24 -4.32 15.15 -4.48
CA SER A 24 -5.42 15.80 -3.75
C SER A 24 -5.00 16.45 -2.42
N LYS A 25 -3.71 16.43 -2.08
CA LYS A 25 -3.14 16.95 -0.83
C LYS A 25 -3.76 16.35 0.44
N LEU A 26 -4.41 15.18 0.33
CA LEU A 26 -4.92 14.44 1.49
C LEU A 26 -3.78 13.84 2.32
N PHE A 27 -2.68 13.51 1.66
CA PHE A 27 -1.45 13.03 2.28
C PHE A 27 -0.23 13.62 1.58
N THR A 28 0.90 13.62 2.26
CA THR A 28 2.21 13.82 1.65
C THR A 28 3.05 12.55 1.85
N ILE A 29 3.83 12.19 0.83
CA ILE A 29 4.82 11.11 1.00
C ILE A 29 6.01 11.69 1.75
N THR A 30 6.37 11.08 2.87
CA THR A 30 7.53 11.47 3.67
C THR A 30 8.72 10.55 3.47
N ASP A 31 8.49 9.32 3.05
CA ASP A 31 9.55 8.36 2.79
C ASP A 31 9.09 7.27 1.80
N ARG A 32 10.06 6.62 1.15
CA ARG A 32 9.85 5.49 0.25
C ARG A 32 10.96 4.48 0.47
N ALA A 33 10.59 3.21 0.57
CA ALA A 33 11.56 2.12 0.62
C ALA A 33 11.18 1.02 -0.37
N ASP A 34 12.21 0.37 -0.92
CA ASP A 34 12.08 -0.86 -1.67
C ASP A 34 12.63 -1.99 -0.82
N TYR A 35 11.73 -2.84 -0.34
CA TYR A 35 12.06 -3.88 0.62
C TYR A 35 11.95 -5.25 -0.04
N LEU A 36 13.06 -5.99 -0.04
CA LEU A 36 13.09 -7.39 -0.45
C LEU A 36 12.84 -8.27 0.78
N ARG A 37 11.59 -8.71 0.93
CA ARG A 37 11.21 -9.62 2.01
C ARG A 37 11.73 -11.02 1.70
N PRO A 38 12.61 -11.61 2.55
CA PRO A 38 13.02 -13.00 2.40
C PRO A 38 11.85 -13.93 2.77
N LEU A 39 11.73 -15.03 2.02
CA LEU A 39 10.71 -16.05 2.19
C LEU A 39 11.39 -17.42 2.16
N GLU A 40 11.49 -18.05 3.31
CA GLU A 40 12.07 -19.38 3.44
C GLU A 40 10.96 -20.44 3.48
N TYR A 41 11.18 -21.54 2.77
CA TYR A 41 10.27 -22.67 2.67
C TYR A 41 11.04 -23.98 2.85
N LEU A 42 10.48 -24.89 3.62
CA LEU A 42 11.11 -26.18 3.91
C LEU A 42 11.11 -27.10 2.70
N ASN A 43 10.03 -27.07 1.92
CA ASN A 43 9.83 -27.86 0.71
C ASN A 43 8.65 -27.30 -0.10
N PHE A 44 8.30 -27.99 -1.18
CA PHE A 44 7.18 -27.60 -2.04
C PHE A 44 5.83 -27.61 -1.31
N ASP A 45 5.60 -28.57 -0.40
CA ASP A 45 4.32 -28.70 0.29
C ASP A 45 4.12 -27.56 1.31
N ASP A 46 5.18 -27.14 2.00
CA ASP A 46 5.17 -25.93 2.84
C ASP A 46 4.86 -24.67 2.00
N PHE A 47 5.51 -24.53 0.85
CA PHE A 47 5.24 -23.44 -0.08
C PHE A 47 3.78 -23.46 -0.56
N ARG A 48 3.26 -24.61 -0.99
CA ARG A 48 1.89 -24.78 -1.45
C ARG A 48 0.89 -24.39 -0.37
N LYS A 49 1.07 -24.90 0.85
CA LYS A 49 0.19 -24.60 1.99
C LYS A 49 0.15 -23.09 2.31
N ARG A 50 1.30 -22.42 2.25
CA ARG A 50 1.43 -21.01 2.66
C ARG A 50 1.05 -20.03 1.56
N MET A 51 1.25 -20.39 0.30
CA MET A 51 1.12 -19.47 -0.83
C MET A 51 0.00 -19.83 -1.82
N MET A 52 -0.36 -21.10 -1.95
CA MET A 52 -1.34 -21.56 -2.96
C MET A 52 -2.69 -21.94 -2.35
N ASP A 53 -2.70 -22.53 -1.15
CA ASP A 53 -3.93 -23.01 -0.48
C ASP A 53 -4.72 -21.87 0.21
N LEU A 54 -4.56 -20.63 -0.26
CA LEU A 54 -5.22 -19.45 0.31
C LEU A 54 -6.70 -19.38 -0.12
N PRO A 55 -7.64 -18.99 0.75
CA PRO A 55 -9.07 -19.01 0.45
C PRO A 55 -9.47 -18.23 -0.81
N TRP A 56 -8.83 -17.08 -1.05
CA TRP A 56 -9.08 -16.21 -2.21
C TRP A 56 -8.43 -16.70 -3.52
N LEU A 57 -7.61 -17.75 -3.46
CA LEU A 57 -6.97 -18.37 -4.61
C LEU A 57 -7.66 -19.64 -5.10
N LYS A 58 -8.59 -20.21 -4.34
CA LYS A 58 -9.15 -21.55 -4.59
C LYS A 58 -9.61 -21.78 -6.03
N SER A 59 -10.25 -20.78 -6.66
CA SER A 59 -10.74 -20.88 -8.04
C SER A 59 -9.66 -20.74 -9.12
N ARG A 60 -8.47 -20.23 -8.75
CA ARG A 60 -7.33 -20.01 -9.67
C ARG A 60 -6.33 -21.16 -9.66
N ILE A 61 -6.29 -21.95 -8.59
CA ILE A 61 -5.41 -23.11 -8.48
C ILE A 61 -6.13 -24.32 -9.09
N ASN A 62 -5.66 -24.75 -10.25
CA ASN A 62 -6.08 -25.98 -10.91
C ASN A 62 -4.86 -26.91 -11.09
N PRO A 63 -5.06 -28.18 -11.50
CA PRO A 63 -3.96 -29.13 -11.64
C PRO A 63 -2.87 -28.68 -12.61
N GLU A 64 -3.23 -27.95 -13.66
CA GLU A 64 -2.26 -27.42 -14.64
C GLU A 64 -1.36 -26.36 -14.02
N ILE A 65 -1.93 -25.38 -13.31
CA ILE A 65 -1.18 -24.37 -12.56
C ILE A 65 -0.31 -25.03 -11.50
N GLU A 66 -0.81 -26.05 -10.80
CA GLU A 66 -0.01 -26.78 -9.81
C GLU A 66 1.22 -27.43 -10.45
N ASN A 67 1.06 -28.07 -11.61
CA ASN A 67 2.17 -28.69 -12.34
C ASN A 67 3.19 -27.66 -12.82
N GLN A 68 2.74 -26.51 -13.34
CA GLN A 68 3.64 -25.43 -13.74
C GLN A 68 4.44 -24.89 -12.56
N VAL A 69 3.79 -24.69 -11.41
CA VAL A 69 4.44 -24.19 -10.20
C VAL A 69 5.41 -25.23 -9.63
N ARG A 70 5.06 -26.52 -9.66
CA ARG A 70 5.95 -27.63 -9.27
C ARG A 70 7.16 -27.75 -10.18
N SER A 71 7.00 -27.50 -11.48
CA SER A 71 8.13 -27.45 -12.42
C SER A 71 9.05 -26.27 -12.11
N ALA A 72 8.49 -25.07 -11.93
CA ALA A 72 9.26 -23.87 -11.57
C ALA A 72 9.97 -24.01 -10.21
N TRP A 73 9.37 -24.71 -9.25
CA TRP A 73 9.97 -24.98 -7.95
C TRP A 73 11.33 -25.68 -8.07
N LYS A 74 11.47 -26.63 -8.99
CA LYS A 74 12.72 -27.39 -9.18
C LYS A 74 13.92 -26.50 -9.53
N THR A 75 13.67 -25.35 -10.16
CA THR A 75 14.71 -24.36 -10.50
C THR A 75 15.16 -23.54 -9.29
N HIS A 76 14.30 -23.42 -8.26
CA HIS A 76 14.57 -22.61 -7.07
C HIS A 76 14.93 -23.42 -5.83
N ALA A 77 14.57 -24.70 -5.81
CA ALA A 77 14.86 -25.59 -4.70
C ALA A 77 16.35 -25.92 -4.64
N LYS A 78 16.88 -25.97 -3.42
CA LYS A 78 18.19 -26.53 -3.10
C LYS A 78 18.12 -28.06 -3.16
N THR A 79 19.28 -28.70 -3.09
CA THR A 79 19.40 -30.17 -3.10
C THR A 79 18.62 -30.85 -1.97
N ASP A 80 18.46 -30.19 -0.82
CA ASP A 80 17.67 -30.67 0.32
C ASP A 80 16.15 -30.47 0.16
N GLY A 81 15.72 -29.87 -0.95
CA GLY A 81 14.33 -29.57 -1.26
C GLY A 81 13.82 -28.23 -0.74
N SER A 82 14.58 -27.51 0.09
CA SER A 82 14.21 -26.19 0.61
C SER A 82 14.38 -25.09 -0.44
N ALA A 83 13.69 -23.96 -0.29
CA ALA A 83 13.87 -22.81 -1.17
C ALA A 83 13.88 -21.50 -0.40
N SER A 84 14.80 -20.63 -0.80
CA SER A 84 14.92 -19.24 -0.32
C SER A 84 14.47 -18.32 -1.46
N LEU A 85 13.30 -17.68 -1.29
CA LEU A 85 12.71 -16.78 -2.28
C LEU A 85 12.68 -15.35 -1.75
N THR A 86 12.46 -14.37 -2.63
CA THR A 86 12.27 -12.97 -2.24
C THR A 86 10.99 -12.40 -2.81
N SER A 87 10.34 -11.53 -2.04
CA SER A 87 9.13 -10.81 -2.42
C SER A 87 9.39 -9.31 -2.30
N ARG A 88 9.35 -8.61 -3.43
CA ARG A 88 9.62 -7.17 -3.51
C ARG A 88 8.39 -6.35 -3.11
N MET A 89 8.57 -5.54 -2.07
CA MET A 89 7.54 -4.69 -1.47
C MET A 89 7.91 -3.22 -1.65
N PHE A 90 7.02 -2.45 -2.28
CA PHE A 90 7.15 -1.00 -2.30
C PHE A 90 6.45 -0.41 -1.08
N VAL A 91 7.21 0.28 -0.24
CA VAL A 91 6.71 0.88 0.98
C VAL A 91 6.69 2.39 0.81
N TYR A 92 5.54 2.99 1.13
CA TYR A 92 5.34 4.44 1.12
C TYR A 92 4.91 4.88 2.51
N VAL A 93 5.65 5.81 3.11
CA VAL A 93 5.25 6.44 4.37
C VAL A 93 4.47 7.71 4.03
N LEU A 94 3.21 7.75 4.45
CA LEU A 94 2.30 8.85 4.19
C LEU A 94 2.01 9.63 5.47
N ARG A 95 2.13 10.95 5.41
CA ARG A 95 1.74 11.84 6.50
C ARG A 95 0.44 12.55 6.13
N LYS A 96 -0.52 12.52 7.05
CA LYS A 96 -1.74 13.32 6.95
C LYS A 96 -1.41 14.77 7.35
N PRO A 97 -1.81 15.79 6.56
CA PRO A 97 -1.65 17.18 6.97
C PRO A 97 -2.49 17.45 8.22
N LEU A 98 -1.96 18.29 9.12
CA LEU A 98 -2.71 18.78 10.26
C LEU A 98 -3.91 19.59 9.75
N LYS A 99 -5.09 19.38 10.32
CA LYS A 99 -6.23 20.25 10.06
C LYS A 99 -5.93 21.59 10.71
N THR A 100 -5.79 22.65 9.92
CA THR A 100 -5.81 24.00 10.47
C THR A 100 -7.24 24.28 10.96
N PRO A 101 -7.45 24.73 12.21
CA PRO A 101 -8.77 25.14 12.66
C PRO A 101 -9.28 26.27 11.75
N LYS A 102 -10.55 26.21 11.34
CA LYS A 102 -11.19 27.30 10.60
C LYS A 102 -11.08 28.56 11.46
N LYS A 103 -10.50 29.64 10.92
CA LYS A 103 -10.61 30.96 11.54
C LYS A 103 -12.09 31.32 11.54
N GLU A 104 -12.68 31.38 12.73
CA GLU A 104 -14.01 31.90 12.96
C GLU A 104 -13.97 33.38 12.55
N THR A 105 -14.66 33.71 11.46
CA THR A 105 -14.74 35.09 10.97
C THR A 105 -15.78 35.81 11.82
N THR A 106 -15.36 36.38 12.94
CA THR A 106 -16.18 37.35 13.66
C THR A 106 -16.26 38.59 12.78
N GLN A 107 -17.38 38.75 12.07
CA GLN A 107 -17.76 40.02 11.47
C GLN A 107 -17.97 41.01 12.61
N ASN A 108 -16.97 41.86 12.87
CA ASN A 108 -17.14 43.02 13.72
C ASN A 108 -17.76 44.10 12.81
N GLU A 109 -19.09 44.21 12.84
CA GLU A 109 -19.78 45.36 12.24
C GLU A 109 -19.32 46.63 12.95
N GLY A 110 -18.90 47.59 12.14
CA GLY A 110 -18.33 48.85 12.59
C GLY A 110 -19.34 49.70 13.35
N ALA A 111 -19.00 50.06 14.58
CA ALA A 111 -19.52 51.26 15.21
C ALA A 111 -18.82 52.48 14.57
N SER A 112 -19.51 53.06 13.60
CA SER A 112 -19.18 54.35 13.00
C SER A 112 -19.21 55.46 14.05
N ALA A 113 -18.19 56.30 14.06
CA ALA A 113 -18.06 57.47 14.92
C ALA A 113 -19.06 58.56 14.55
N CYS A 114 -19.62 59.26 15.54
CA CYS A 114 -20.28 60.55 15.35
C CYS A 114 -19.98 61.53 16.51
N GLN A 115 -19.11 62.49 16.20
CA GLN A 115 -19.08 63.92 16.55
C GLN A 115 -19.25 64.42 18.00
N THR A 116 -18.15 64.99 18.50
CA THR A 116 -18.01 66.30 19.17
C THR A 116 -19.28 67.02 19.65
N CYS A 117 -19.33 67.32 20.96
CA CYS A 117 -19.86 68.60 21.47
C CYS A 117 -19.10 69.01 22.74
N ASP A 118 -18.36 70.11 22.63
CA ASP A 118 -17.83 70.91 23.74
C ASP A 118 -18.96 71.44 24.64
N ARG A 119 -18.73 71.39 25.96
CA ARG A 119 -19.35 72.16 27.08
C ARG A 119 -18.65 71.63 28.34
N LEU A 120 -17.98 72.37 29.21
CA LEU A 120 -17.93 73.79 29.60
C LEU A 120 -16.53 74.08 30.16
#